data_AF-G5NCU7-F1
#
_entry.id   AF-G5NCU7-F1
#
_cell.length_a   1.000
_cell.length_b   1.000
_cell.length_c   1.000
_cell.angle_alpha   90.00
_cell.angle_beta   90.00
_cell.angle_gamma   90.00
#
_symmetry.space_group_name_H-M   'P 1'
#
loop_
_entity.id
_entity.type
_entity.pdbx_description
1 polymer ?
#
loop_
_entity_poly.entity_id
_entity_poly.type
_entity_poly.pdbx_seq_one_letter_code
_entity_poly.pdbx_strand_id
1 'polypeptide(L)' 'GARTDSAILKRVKETVPDTVVLANTGVCLENVEEQLCIADGCVTATTFKKDGVFANFVDQARVAKFMEKVRHIRQ' A
#
# COMPACT_ATOMS: atom_id res chain seq x y z
N GLY A 1 0.23 4.33 11.88
CA GLY A 1 -0.53 3.14 11.50
C GLY A 1 0.35 1.92 11.61
N ALA A 2 -0.19 0.78 12.04
CA ALA A 2 0.55 -0.49 12.09
C ALA A 2 0.61 -1.13 10.69
N ARG A 3 1.74 -1.77 10.35
CA ARG A 3 1.89 -2.50 9.09
C ARG A 3 0.86 -3.64 9.02
N THR A 4 0.20 -3.78 7.89
CA THR A 4 -0.66 -4.93 7.62
C THR A 4 0.19 -6.20 7.54
N ASP A 5 -0.18 -7.23 8.31
CA ASP A 5 0.48 -8.53 8.28
C ASP A 5 0.15 -9.26 6.97
N SER A 6 1.17 -9.52 6.16
CA SER A 6 1.05 -10.16 4.85
C SER A 6 0.45 -11.57 4.93
N ALA A 7 0.69 -12.33 6.02
CA ALA A 7 0.14 -13.67 6.19
C ALA A 7 -1.37 -13.62 6.44
N ILE A 8 -1.83 -12.66 7.26
CA ILE A 8 -3.26 -12.44 7.49
C ILE A 8 -3.93 -11.96 6.21
N LEU A 9 -3.32 -10.99 5.52
CA LEU A 9 -3.85 -10.46 4.26
C LEU A 9 -4.03 -11.55 3.21
N LYS A 10 -3.04 -12.45 3.08
CA LYS A 10 -3.09 -13.59 2.17
C LYS A 10 -4.25 -14.53 2.51
N ARG A 11 -4.39 -14.90 3.79
CA ARG A 11 -5.48 -15.76 4.25
C ARG A 11 -6.86 -15.18 3.93
N VAL A 12 -7.03 -13.86 4.13
CA VAL A 12 -8.28 -13.18 3.76
C VAL A 12 -8.51 -13.28 2.26
N LYS A 13 -7.52 -12.94 1.43
CA LYS A 13 -7.65 -13.02 -0.04
C LYS A 13 -8.02 -14.42 -0.53
N GLU A 14 -7.40 -15.45 0.03
CA GLU A 14 -7.70 -16.86 -0.29
C GLU A 14 -9.12 -17.27 0.14
N THR A 15 -9.66 -16.67 1.21
CA THR A 15 -11.01 -16.97 1.71
C THR A 15 -12.10 -16.29 0.87
N VAL A 16 -11.81 -15.15 0.24
CA VAL A 16 -12.77 -14.37 -0.55
C VAL A 16 -12.28 -14.13 -1.99
N PRO A 17 -12.20 -15.17 -2.84
CA PRO A 17 -11.60 -15.06 -4.17
C PRO A 17 -12.32 -14.03 -5.09
N ASP A 18 -13.64 -13.88 -4.92
CA ASP A 18 -14.47 -13.00 -5.76
C ASP A 18 -14.63 -11.58 -5.18
N THR A 19 -14.02 -11.30 -4.02
CA THR A 19 -14.12 -9.98 -3.38
C THR A 19 -12.81 -9.21 -3.51
N VAL A 20 -12.93 -7.91 -3.81
CA VAL A 20 -11.80 -6.98 -3.83
C VAL A 20 -11.28 -6.76 -2.41
N VAL A 21 -10.00 -7.01 -2.20
CA VAL A 21 -9.29 -6.84 -0.93
C VAL A 21 -8.26 -5.74 -1.08
N LEU A 22 -8.32 -4.73 -0.20
CA LEU A 22 -7.38 -3.60 -0.19
C LEU A 22 -6.49 -3.66 1.05
N ALA A 23 -5.18 -3.60 0.84
CA ALA A 23 -4.22 -3.41 1.93
C ALA A 23 -4.34 -1.99 2.49
N ASN A 24 -4.71 -1.88 3.76
CA ASN A 24 -4.95 -0.60 4.41
C ASN A 24 -3.65 -0.09 5.06
N THR A 25 -3.39 -0.48 6.30
CA THR A 25 -2.54 0.35 7.15
C THR A 25 -1.07 0.02 6.91
N GLY A 26 -0.25 1.06 6.78
CA GLY A 26 1.20 0.95 6.76
C GLY A 26 1.82 0.57 5.42
N VAL A 27 1.09 0.73 4.31
CA VAL A 27 1.66 0.55 2.96
C VAL A 27 2.58 1.73 2.61
N CYS A 28 3.83 1.41 2.30
CA CYS A 28 4.92 2.34 2.00
C CYS A 28 5.78 1.82 0.83
N LEU A 29 6.78 2.59 0.41
CA LEU A 29 7.60 2.25 -0.77
C LEU A 29 8.33 0.91 -0.60
N GLU A 30 8.70 0.59 0.63
CA GLU A 30 9.46 -0.60 1.00
C GLU A 30 8.62 -1.88 0.90
N ASN A 31 7.30 -1.81 1.13
CA ASN A 31 6.44 -2.99 1.21
C ASN A 31 5.30 -3.03 0.17
N VAL A 32 5.12 -1.98 -0.64
CA VAL A 32 4.00 -1.90 -1.62
C VAL A 32 3.97 -3.07 -2.59
N GLU A 33 5.13 -3.57 -2.99
CA GLU A 33 5.25 -4.73 -3.89
C GLU A 33 4.71 -5.99 -3.25
N GLU A 34 5.22 -6.35 -2.07
CA GLU A 34 4.74 -7.50 -1.30
C GLU A 34 3.22 -7.43 -1.05
N GLN A 35 2.71 -6.25 -0.69
CA GLN A 35 1.30 -6.06 -0.38
C GLN A 35 0.43 -6.20 -1.64
N LEU A 36 0.85 -5.65 -2.79
CA LEU A 36 0.10 -5.72 -4.04
C LEU A 36 0.25 -7.07 -4.77
N CYS A 37 1.24 -7.89 -4.42
CA CYS A 37 1.28 -9.30 -4.84
C CYS A 37 0.14 -10.14 -4.21
N ILE A 38 -0.51 -9.62 -3.16
CA ILE A 38 -1.55 -10.32 -2.41
C ILE A 38 -2.90 -9.61 -2.55
N ALA A 39 -2.94 -8.30 -2.31
CA ALA A 39 -4.14 -7.48 -2.36
C ALA A 39 -4.36 -6.86 -3.75
N ASP A 40 -5.61 -6.59 -4.08
CA ASP A 40 -6.00 -5.96 -5.36
C ASP A 40 -5.68 -4.46 -5.39
N GLY A 41 -5.31 -3.89 -4.25
CA GLY A 41 -4.96 -2.48 -4.12
C GLY A 41 -4.55 -2.11 -2.70
N CYS A 42 -4.31 -0.83 -2.47
CA CYS A 42 -4.02 -0.32 -1.14
C CYS A 42 -4.56 1.09 -0.91
N VAL A 43 -4.73 1.44 0.36
CA VAL A 43 -5.06 2.80 0.81
C VAL A 43 -3.92 3.31 1.67
N THR A 44 -3.29 4.42 1.31
CA THR A 44 -2.15 4.94 2.06
C THR A 44 -2.28 6.43 2.35
N ALA A 45 -1.74 6.86 3.50
CA ALA A 45 -1.84 8.23 3.99
C ALA A 45 -0.45 8.81 4.30
N THR A 46 0.14 8.48 5.44
CA THR A 46 1.42 9.04 5.91
C THR A 46 2.56 8.88 4.92
N THR A 47 2.57 7.81 4.11
CA THR A 47 3.56 7.60 3.04
C THR A 47 3.62 8.78 2.06
N PHE A 48 2.49 9.43 1.77
CA PHE A 48 2.39 10.58 0.87
C PHE A 48 2.60 11.92 1.55
N LYS A 49 2.65 11.99 2.88
CA LYS A 49 2.80 13.24 3.62
C LYS A 49 4.27 13.61 3.74
N LYS A 50 4.58 14.92 3.71
CA LYS A 50 5.92 15.43 3.95
C LYS A 50 6.46 14.87 5.27
N ASP A 51 7.69 14.33 5.23
CA ASP A 51 8.38 13.67 6.34
C ASP A 51 7.63 12.48 6.99
N GLY A 52 6.59 11.95 6.34
CA GLY A 52 5.80 10.85 6.87
C GLY A 52 4.82 11.25 7.98
N VAL A 53 4.70 12.55 8.26
CA VAL A 53 3.90 13.08 9.38
C VAL A 53 2.47 13.34 8.91
N PHE A 54 1.50 12.73 9.58
CA PHE A 54 0.09 12.77 9.16
C PHE A 54 -0.49 14.19 9.04
N ALA A 55 -0.06 15.11 9.92
CA ALA A 55 -0.54 16.49 9.92
C ALA A 55 0.03 17.35 8.77
N ASN A 56 1.14 16.92 8.14
CA ASN A 56 1.81 17.72 7.11
C ASN A 56 1.06 17.66 5.77
N PHE A 57 1.38 18.57 4.83
CA PHE A 57 0.86 18.49 3.47
C PHE A 57 1.32 17.24 2.73
N VAL A 58 0.58 16.87 1.69
CA VAL A 58 1.02 15.84 0.74
C VAL A 58 2.24 16.36 0.00
N ASP A 59 3.25 15.52 -0.13
CA ASP A 59 4.46 15.79 -0.89
C ASP A 59 4.37 15.06 -2.25
N GLN A 60 4.26 15.84 -3.32
CA GLN A 60 4.12 15.34 -4.68
C GLN A 60 5.28 14.43 -5.10
N ALA A 61 6.52 14.71 -4.66
CA ALA A 61 7.67 13.89 -5.01
C ALA A 61 7.57 12.48 -4.40
N ARG A 62 7.02 12.37 -3.18
CA ARG A 62 6.76 11.08 -2.52
C ARG A 62 5.68 10.29 -3.25
N VAL A 63 4.60 10.97 -3.66
CA VAL A 63 3.53 10.35 -4.47
C VAL A 63 4.09 9.85 -5.81
N ALA A 64 4.88 10.67 -6.51
CA ALA A 64 5.46 10.32 -7.81
C ALA A 64 6.33 9.06 -7.73
N LYS A 65 7.23 8.99 -6.74
CA LYS A 65 8.10 7.81 -6.49
C LYS A 65 7.30 6.55 -6.17
N PHE A 66 6.27 6.67 -5.34
CA PHE A 66 5.41 5.53 -5.00
C PHE A 66 4.66 5.03 -6.24
N MET A 67 4.06 5.93 -7.00
CA MET A 67 3.31 5.57 -8.20
C MET A 67 4.20 5.04 -9.33
N GLU A 68 5.46 5.46 -9.38
CA GLU A 68 6.47 4.87 -10.28
C GLU A 68 6.70 3.40 -9.94
N LYS A 69 6.97 3.07 -8.68
CA LYS A 69 7.09 1.67 -8.24
C LYS A 69 5.82 0.86 -8.53
N VAL A 70 4.64 1.41 -8.24
CA VAL A 70 3.34 0.76 -8.53
C VAL A 70 3.14 0.52 -10.03
N ARG A 71 3.57 1.43 -10.90
CA ARG A 71 3.51 1.23 -12.35
C ARG A 71 4.36 0.04 -12.80
N HIS A 72 5.56 -0.11 -12.25
CA HIS A 72 6.43 -1.26 -12.56
C HIS A 72 5.84 -2.59 -12.09
N ILE A 73 5.10 -2.62 -10.98
CA ILE A 73 4.44 -3.84 -10.48
C ILE A 73 3.26 -4.27 -11.36
N ARG A 74 2.62 -3.32 -12.05
CA ARG A 74 1.40 -3.57 -12.86
C ARG A 74 1.68 -3.90 -14.32
N GLN A 75 2.93 -3.75 -14.78
CA GLN A 75 3.37 -4.10 -16.13
C GLN A 75 3.79 -5.56 -16.18
#